data_AF-D4D1W0-F1
#
_entry.id   AF-D4D1W0-F1
#
_cell.length_a   1.000
_cell.length_b   1.000
_cell.length_c   1.000
_cell.angle_alpha   90.00
_cell.angle_beta   90.00
_cell.angle_gamma   90.00
#
_symmetry.space_group_name_H-M   'P 1'
#
loop_
_entity.id
_entity.type
_entity.pdbx_description
1 polymer ?
#
loop_
_entity_poly.entity_id
_entity_poly.type
_entity_poly.pdbx_seq_one_letter_code
_entity_poly.pdbx_strand_id
1 'polypeptide(L)'
;MARTSKKRKLVDPQQLEEARRLEEEAQAQGQEDMHEIVEYEQDFQERGKHKPAVRYNPQPYTTETLKETWPALAIDAASNTSTIREKLSWFGESYVGCEELPEDLAKRVYQGKRVLFSSEAQKAETMKFVKQLASEHATELSQRKGQTVEPADVQFENVSKEEKSHMISSLIRGAYDQPFKLDADASPILKNVLRNLSNNHTYHTEHTQQFMGSLMQNLPLKKAKAKAKSA
;
A
#
# COMPACT_ATOMS: atom_id res chain seq x y z
N MET A 1 -68.93 -45.06 27.38
CA MET A 1 -67.99 -44.67 26.31
C MET A 1 -68.71 -43.71 25.36
N ALA A 2 -68.49 -42.40 25.48
CA ALA A 2 -69.09 -41.40 24.60
C ALA A 2 -68.06 -40.94 23.56
N ARG A 3 -68.30 -41.27 22.29
CA ARG A 3 -67.50 -40.77 21.17
C ARG A 3 -67.99 -39.39 20.80
N THR A 4 -67.21 -38.35 21.10
CA THR A 4 -67.46 -36.99 20.63
C THR A 4 -67.06 -36.89 19.15
N SER A 5 -68.05 -36.79 18.27
CA SER A 5 -67.86 -36.51 16.85
C SER A 5 -67.55 -35.01 16.65
N LYS A 6 -66.27 -34.67 16.45
CA LYS A 6 -65.87 -33.34 15.95
C LYS A 6 -66.48 -33.16 14.55
N LYS A 7 -67.40 -32.20 14.40
CA LYS A 7 -67.87 -31.75 13.08
C LYS A 7 -66.67 -31.23 12.29
N ARG A 8 -66.32 -31.93 11.20
CA ARG A 8 -65.38 -31.41 10.20
C ARG A 8 -66.09 -30.23 9.51
N LYS A 9 -65.52 -29.03 9.59
CA LYS A 9 -65.97 -27.90 8.79
C LYS A 9 -65.84 -28.32 7.31
N LEU A 10 -66.91 -28.19 6.53
CA LEU A 10 -66.81 -28.29 5.08
C LEU A 10 -65.88 -27.17 4.63
N VAL A 11 -64.77 -27.53 3.99
CA VAL A 11 -63.90 -26.58 3.30
C VAL A 11 -64.67 -26.15 2.05
N ASP A 12 -64.82 -24.84 1.84
CA ASP A 12 -65.52 -24.33 0.68
C ASP A 12 -64.80 -24.80 -0.60
N PRO A 13 -65.52 -25.36 -1.59
CA PRO A 13 -64.90 -25.92 -2.80
C PRO A 13 -64.11 -24.88 -3.59
N GLN A 14 -64.50 -23.61 -3.50
CA GLN A 14 -63.79 -22.49 -4.14
C GLN A 14 -62.40 -22.26 -3.53
N GLN A 15 -62.24 -22.44 -2.21
CA GLN A 15 -60.94 -22.28 -1.54
C GLN A 15 -59.97 -23.42 -1.88
N LEU A 16 -60.51 -24.60 -2.19
CA LEU A 16 -59.71 -25.77 -2.58
C LEU A 16 -59.23 -25.68 -4.03
N GLU A 17 -60.04 -25.08 -4.91
CA GLU A 17 -59.63 -24.75 -6.28
C GLU A 17 -58.60 -23.61 -6.32
N GLU A 18 -58.77 -22.56 -5.51
CA GLU A 18 -57.76 -21.49 -5.38
C GLU A 18 -56.42 -22.01 -4.86
N ALA A 19 -56.43 -22.90 -3.86
CA ALA A 19 -55.21 -23.52 -3.34
C ALA A 19 -54.50 -24.39 -4.40
N ARG A 20 -55.26 -25.14 -5.22
CA ARG A 20 -54.68 -25.92 -6.34
C ARG A 20 -54.08 -25.02 -7.42
N ARG A 21 -54.73 -23.90 -7.76
CA ARG A 21 -54.21 -22.94 -8.73
C ARG A 21 -52.92 -22.28 -8.23
N LEU A 22 -52.86 -21.93 -6.94
CA LEU A 22 -51.65 -21.38 -6.32
C LEU A 22 -50.50 -22.40 -6.26
N GLU A 23 -50.78 -23.68 -6.02
CA GLU A 23 -49.77 -24.74 -6.10
C GLU A 23 -49.28 -24.98 -7.54
N GLU A 24 -50.18 -24.97 -8.52
CA GLU A 24 -49.82 -25.09 -9.94
C GLU A 24 -49.00 -23.87 -10.42
N GLU A 25 -49.34 -22.65 -9.98
CA GLU A 25 -48.58 -21.42 -10.27
C GLU A 25 -47.21 -21.43 -9.58
N ALA A 26 -47.09 -21.89 -8.33
CA ALA A 26 -45.82 -22.02 -7.63
C ALA A 26 -44.91 -23.12 -8.24
N GLN A 27 -45.51 -24.20 -8.75
CA GLN A 27 -44.78 -25.24 -9.48
C GLN A 27 -44.34 -24.76 -10.87
N ALA A 28 -45.16 -23.96 -11.56
CA ALA A 28 -44.80 -23.34 -12.82
C ALA A 28 -43.67 -22.33 -12.64
N GLN A 29 -43.75 -21.46 -11.62
CA GLN A 29 -42.68 -20.51 -11.28
C GLN A 29 -41.38 -21.23 -10.88
N GLY A 30 -41.46 -22.29 -10.06
CA GLY A 30 -40.28 -23.08 -9.71
C GLY A 30 -39.65 -23.84 -10.89
N GLN A 31 -40.44 -24.15 -11.93
CA GLN A 31 -39.94 -24.72 -13.18
C GLN A 31 -39.32 -23.66 -14.09
N GLU A 32 -39.92 -22.46 -14.17
CA GLU A 32 -39.37 -21.30 -14.90
C GLU A 32 -38.03 -20.86 -14.31
N ASP A 33 -37.93 -20.71 -12.98
CA ASP A 33 -36.68 -20.39 -12.28
C ASP A 33 -35.59 -21.46 -12.53
N MET A 34 -35.97 -22.74 -12.53
CA MET A 34 -35.08 -23.85 -12.86
C MET A 34 -34.60 -23.80 -14.32
N HIS A 35 -35.49 -23.45 -15.24
CA HIS A 35 -35.16 -23.28 -16.65
C HIS A 35 -34.20 -22.11 -16.86
N GLU A 36 -34.42 -20.97 -16.21
CA GLU A 36 -33.51 -19.81 -16.26
C GLU A 36 -32.11 -20.15 -15.72
N ILE A 37 -32.02 -20.93 -14.63
CA ILE A 37 -30.73 -21.36 -14.06
C ILE A 37 -29.99 -22.30 -15.03
N VAL A 38 -30.70 -23.23 -15.66
CA VAL A 38 -30.12 -24.17 -16.64
C VAL A 38 -29.66 -23.43 -17.90
N GLU A 39 -30.45 -22.47 -18.38
CA GLU A 39 -30.06 -21.60 -19.51
C GLU A 39 -28.83 -20.78 -19.14
N TYR A 40 -28.78 -20.16 -17.95
CA TYR A 40 -27.62 -19.42 -17.48
C TYR A 40 -26.35 -20.29 -17.40
N GLU A 41 -26.45 -21.52 -16.88
CA GLU A 41 -25.33 -22.47 -16.85
C GLU A 41 -24.86 -22.87 -18.24
N GLN A 42 -25.79 -23.11 -19.17
CA GLN A 42 -25.48 -23.41 -20.56
C GLN A 42 -24.79 -22.22 -21.23
N ASP A 43 -25.34 -21.02 -21.10
CA ASP A 43 -24.76 -19.76 -21.58
C ASP A 43 -23.36 -19.53 -21.01
N PHE A 44 -23.17 -19.79 -19.72
CA PHE A 44 -21.87 -19.64 -19.05
C PHE A 44 -20.85 -20.65 -19.59
N GLN A 45 -21.27 -21.91 -19.80
CA GLN A 45 -20.42 -22.93 -20.40
C GLN A 45 -20.09 -22.63 -21.87
N GLU A 46 -21.04 -22.15 -22.64
CA GLU A 46 -20.85 -21.76 -24.05
C GLU A 46 -19.92 -20.56 -24.18
N ARG A 47 -20.10 -19.53 -23.35
CA ARG A 47 -19.17 -18.39 -23.26
C ARG A 47 -17.76 -18.81 -22.84
N GLY A 48 -17.62 -19.89 -22.07
CA GLY A 48 -16.33 -20.50 -21.73
C GLY A 48 -15.70 -21.26 -22.89
N LYS A 49 -16.50 -22.01 -23.66
CA LYS A 49 -16.06 -22.85 -24.80
C LYS A 49 -15.75 -22.04 -26.06
N HIS A 50 -16.41 -20.90 -26.27
CA HIS A 50 -16.35 -20.11 -27.50
C HIS A 50 -15.48 -18.85 -27.44
N LYS A 51 -14.56 -18.73 -26.48
CA LYS A 51 -13.53 -17.70 -26.59
C LYS A 51 -12.64 -18.10 -27.79
N PRO A 52 -12.61 -17.33 -28.89
CA PRO A 52 -11.69 -17.62 -29.98
C PRO A 52 -10.30 -17.73 -29.37
N ALA A 53 -9.52 -18.75 -29.76
CA ALA A 53 -8.19 -18.96 -29.22
C ALA A 53 -7.41 -17.65 -29.34
N VAL A 54 -7.25 -16.95 -28.20
CA VAL A 54 -6.53 -15.68 -28.15
C VAL A 54 -5.10 -16.06 -28.48
N ARG A 55 -4.72 -15.83 -29.74
CA ARG A 55 -3.37 -16.12 -30.19
C ARG A 55 -2.46 -15.21 -29.40
N TYR A 56 -1.63 -15.83 -28.55
CA TYR A 56 -0.63 -15.11 -27.79
C TYR A 56 0.27 -14.38 -28.78
N ASN A 57 0.22 -13.06 -28.74
CA ASN A 57 1.10 -12.19 -29.49
C ASN A 57 2.08 -11.57 -28.49
N PRO A 58 3.25 -12.18 -28.26
CA PRO A 58 4.22 -11.64 -27.31
C PRO A 58 4.62 -10.24 -27.76
N GLN A 59 4.54 -9.28 -26.85
CA GLN A 59 5.20 -8.01 -27.07
C GLN A 59 6.72 -8.25 -27.07
N PRO A 60 7.47 -7.66 -28.02
CA PRO A 60 8.91 -7.81 -28.04
C PRO A 60 9.51 -7.20 -26.76
N TYR A 61 10.48 -7.89 -26.16
CA TYR A 61 11.20 -7.37 -25.00
C TYR A 61 12.03 -6.16 -25.43
N THR A 62 11.60 -4.97 -25.01
CA THR A 62 12.35 -3.73 -25.17
C THR A 62 13.03 -3.37 -23.86
N THR A 63 14.10 -2.58 -23.93
CA THR A 63 14.79 -2.09 -22.72
C THR A 63 13.83 -1.36 -21.78
N GLU A 64 12.80 -0.69 -22.29
CA GLU A 64 11.79 -0.01 -21.48
C GLU A 64 10.94 -0.98 -20.66
N THR A 65 10.46 -2.07 -21.27
CA THR A 65 9.70 -3.11 -20.56
C THR A 65 10.53 -3.80 -19.47
N LEU A 66 11.85 -3.87 -19.65
CA LEU A 66 12.77 -4.49 -18.70
C LEU A 66 13.24 -3.56 -17.58
N LYS A 67 13.06 -2.23 -17.69
CA LYS A 67 13.49 -1.25 -16.66
C LYS A 67 12.84 -1.51 -15.30
N GLU A 68 11.61 -2.00 -15.31
CA GLU A 68 10.85 -2.25 -14.08
C GLU A 68 11.39 -3.44 -13.29
N THR A 69 11.84 -4.49 -13.98
CA THR A 69 12.38 -5.72 -13.40
C THR A 69 13.91 -5.76 -13.42
N TRP A 70 14.55 -4.66 -13.79
CA TRP A 70 16.01 -4.58 -13.89
C TRP A 70 16.65 -4.72 -12.51
N PRO A 71 17.72 -5.52 -12.34
CA PRO A 71 18.34 -5.72 -11.04
C PRO A 71 18.94 -4.42 -10.49
N ALA A 72 18.75 -4.18 -9.19
CA ALA A 72 19.34 -3.05 -8.48
C ALA A 72 20.80 -3.34 -8.11
N LEU A 73 21.72 -3.00 -9.03
CA LEU A 73 23.15 -3.21 -8.85
C LEU A 73 23.93 -1.89 -8.99
N ALA A 74 24.94 -1.69 -8.16
CA ALA A 74 25.81 -0.51 -8.22
C ALA A 74 26.94 -0.67 -9.26
N ILE A 75 26.60 -1.01 -10.51
CA ILE A 75 27.57 -1.34 -11.57
C ILE A 75 27.49 -0.36 -12.73
N ASP A 76 26.30 -0.13 -13.28
CA ASP A 76 26.09 0.71 -14.45
C ASP A 76 24.96 1.73 -14.23
N ALA A 77 24.77 2.63 -15.21
CA ALA A 77 23.72 3.65 -15.14
C ALA A 77 22.31 3.05 -15.08
N ALA A 78 22.01 2.00 -15.85
CA ALA A 78 20.69 1.35 -15.83
C ALA A 78 20.40 0.72 -14.45
N SER A 79 21.39 0.08 -13.86
CA SER A 79 21.33 -0.60 -12.57
C SER A 79 21.30 0.39 -11.39
N ASN A 80 21.91 1.56 -11.57
CA ASN A 80 21.73 2.68 -10.63
C ASN A 80 20.30 3.23 -10.68
N THR A 81 19.69 3.30 -11.87
CA THR A 81 18.29 3.76 -12.00
C THR A 81 17.30 2.77 -11.39
N SER A 82 17.54 1.46 -11.52
CA SER A 82 16.72 0.44 -10.87
C SER A 82 16.88 0.46 -9.34
N THR A 83 18.08 0.74 -8.82
CA THR A 83 18.30 0.92 -7.38
C THR A 83 17.46 2.07 -6.81
N ILE A 84 17.40 3.20 -7.51
CA ILE A 84 16.52 4.32 -7.12
C ILE A 84 15.04 3.88 -7.21
N ARG A 85 14.65 3.23 -8.30
CA ARG A 85 13.26 2.78 -8.50
C ARG A 85 12.83 1.82 -7.38
N GLU A 86 13.65 0.86 -7.01
CA GLU A 86 13.37 -0.09 -5.92
C GLU A 86 13.14 0.65 -4.59
N LYS A 87 14.01 1.61 -4.25
CA LYS A 87 13.82 2.42 -3.03
C LYS A 87 12.55 3.27 -3.07
N LEU A 88 12.22 3.86 -4.22
CA LEU A 88 10.96 4.58 -4.40
C LEU A 88 9.76 3.63 -4.29
N SER A 89 9.88 2.41 -4.78
CA SER A 89 8.87 1.35 -4.65
C SER A 89 8.63 1.03 -3.18
N TRP A 90 9.70 0.87 -2.40
CA TRP A 90 9.59 0.62 -0.95
C TRP A 90 8.93 1.78 -0.22
N PHE A 91 9.26 3.04 -0.56
CA PHE A 91 8.60 4.20 0.03
C PHE A 91 7.13 4.34 -0.38
N GLY A 92 6.77 3.90 -1.59
CA GLY A 92 5.41 3.91 -2.10
C GLY A 92 4.58 2.69 -1.71
N GLU A 93 5.16 1.72 -0.99
CA GLU A 93 4.57 0.37 -0.76
C GLU A 93 4.11 -0.31 -2.07
N SER A 94 4.77 0.01 -3.18
CA SER A 94 4.44 -0.49 -4.51
C SER A 94 5.27 -1.74 -4.81
N TYR A 95 4.66 -2.73 -5.46
CA TYR A 95 5.29 -4.01 -5.79
C TYR A 95 5.31 -4.21 -7.30
N VAL A 96 6.44 -4.73 -7.79
CA VAL A 96 6.62 -5.01 -9.21
C VAL A 96 5.61 -6.08 -9.66
N GLY A 97 4.90 -5.80 -10.75
CA GLY A 97 3.89 -6.70 -11.31
C GLY A 97 2.53 -6.64 -10.62
N CYS A 98 2.35 -5.81 -9.59
CA CYS A 98 1.07 -5.54 -8.97
C CYS A 98 0.53 -4.19 -9.47
N GLU A 99 -0.57 -4.20 -10.20
CA GLU A 99 -1.27 -2.97 -10.55
C GLU A 99 -2.04 -2.44 -9.35
N GLU A 100 -1.62 -1.29 -8.84
CA GLU A 100 -2.31 -0.62 -7.76
C GLU A 100 -3.53 0.15 -8.28
N LEU A 101 -4.68 -0.11 -7.66
CA LEU A 101 -5.94 0.55 -8.00
C LEU A 101 -5.84 2.05 -7.68
N PRO A 102 -6.28 2.94 -8.60
CA PRO A 102 -6.27 4.39 -8.37
C PRO A 102 -7.02 4.82 -7.10
N GLU A 103 -8.06 4.09 -6.70
CA GLU A 103 -8.82 4.35 -5.46
C GLU A 103 -7.97 4.14 -4.20
N ASP A 104 -7.16 3.08 -4.16
CA ASP A 104 -6.31 2.78 -3.00
C ASP A 104 -5.11 3.73 -2.94
N LEU A 105 -4.55 4.09 -4.11
CA LEU A 105 -3.55 5.14 -4.20
C LEU A 105 -4.11 6.48 -3.70
N ALA A 106 -5.36 6.81 -4.04
CA ALA A 106 -6.01 8.04 -3.62
C ALA A 106 -6.16 8.13 -2.10
N LYS A 107 -6.54 7.02 -1.45
CA LYS A 107 -6.58 6.93 0.02
C LYS A 107 -5.20 7.18 0.63
N ARG A 108 -4.14 6.61 0.06
CA ARG A 108 -2.76 6.82 0.55
C ARG A 108 -2.32 8.27 0.39
N VAL A 109 -2.59 8.88 -0.77
CA VAL A 109 -2.29 10.31 -1.00
C VAL A 109 -3.05 11.19 -0.01
N TYR A 110 -4.34 10.92 0.20
CA TYR A 110 -5.17 11.67 1.16
C TYR A 110 -4.65 11.56 2.60
N GLN A 111 -4.10 10.40 2.99
CA GLN A 111 -3.45 10.19 4.29
C GLN A 111 -2.07 10.87 4.41
N GLY A 112 -1.54 11.47 3.35
CA GLY A 112 -0.22 12.08 3.33
C GLY A 112 0.93 11.06 3.21
N LYS A 113 0.66 9.83 2.76
CA LYS A 113 1.69 8.82 2.52
C LYS A 113 2.40 9.09 1.19
N ARG A 114 3.64 8.61 1.08
CA ARG A 114 4.39 8.62 -0.18
C ARG A 114 3.79 7.59 -1.14
N VAL A 115 3.68 7.97 -2.41
CA VAL A 115 3.10 7.13 -3.47
C VAL A 115 3.99 7.20 -4.71
N LEU A 116 4.16 6.06 -5.37
CA LEU A 116 4.83 5.94 -6.66
C LEU A 116 3.78 5.63 -7.73
N PHE A 117 3.68 6.48 -8.76
CA PHE A 117 2.80 6.23 -9.90
C PHE A 117 3.56 5.52 -11.02
N SER A 118 2.92 4.53 -11.65
CA SER A 118 3.46 3.85 -12.83
C SER A 118 3.44 4.75 -14.07
N SER A 119 2.41 5.60 -14.17
CA SER A 119 2.18 6.49 -15.31
C SER A 119 1.52 7.79 -14.91
N GLU A 120 1.63 8.79 -15.78
CA GLU A 120 0.94 10.08 -15.61
C GLU A 120 -0.59 9.92 -15.72
N ALA A 121 -1.06 8.96 -16.52
CA ALA A 121 -2.48 8.61 -16.61
C ALA A 121 -3.02 8.11 -15.26
N GLN A 122 -2.33 7.16 -14.62
CA GLN A 122 -2.70 6.65 -13.29
C GLN A 122 -2.69 7.76 -12.24
N LYS A 123 -1.71 8.68 -12.30
CA LYS A 123 -1.67 9.86 -11.45
C LYS A 123 -2.91 10.73 -11.64
N ALA A 124 -3.27 11.05 -12.89
CA ALA A 124 -4.41 11.91 -13.20
C ALA A 124 -5.74 11.29 -12.71
N GLU A 125 -5.91 9.97 -12.87
CA GLU A 125 -7.06 9.23 -12.35
C GLU A 125 -7.10 9.23 -10.83
N THR A 126 -5.97 8.92 -10.19
CA THR A 126 -5.84 8.95 -8.72
C THR A 126 -6.24 10.31 -8.15
N MET A 127 -5.79 11.41 -8.78
CA MET A 127 -6.13 12.77 -8.31
C MET A 127 -7.61 13.11 -8.46
N LYS A 128 -8.35 12.47 -9.37
CA LYS A 128 -9.82 12.62 -9.43
C LYS A 128 -10.47 12.00 -8.19
N PHE A 129 -10.05 10.79 -7.83
CA PHE A 129 -10.52 10.11 -6.61
C PHE A 129 -10.12 10.85 -5.34
N VAL A 130 -8.92 11.42 -5.27
CA VAL A 130 -8.50 12.27 -4.13
C VAL A 130 -9.45 13.45 -3.95
N LYS A 131 -9.84 14.13 -5.04
CA LYS A 131 -10.80 15.24 -4.98
C LYS A 131 -12.19 14.78 -4.55
N GLN A 132 -12.63 13.61 -5.01
CA GLN A 132 -13.88 13.00 -4.57
C GLN A 132 -13.85 12.72 -3.07
N LEU A 133 -12.81 12.06 -2.55
CA LEU A 133 -12.63 11.80 -1.12
C LEU A 133 -12.59 13.10 -0.30
N ALA A 134 -11.91 14.13 -0.78
CA ALA A 134 -11.90 15.43 -0.12
C ALA A 134 -13.29 16.09 -0.06
N SER A 135 -14.10 15.94 -1.12
CA SER A 135 -15.47 16.44 -1.18
C SER A 135 -16.42 15.64 -0.28
N GLU A 136 -16.30 14.31 -0.25
CA GLU A 136 -17.08 13.43 0.62
C GLU A 136 -16.79 13.77 2.09
N HIS A 137 -15.52 13.85 2.47
CA HIS A 137 -15.13 14.20 3.83
C HIS A 137 -15.62 15.61 4.23
N ALA A 138 -15.61 16.58 3.32
CA ALA A 138 -16.14 17.91 3.59
C ALA A 138 -17.67 17.92 3.75
N THR A 139 -18.40 17.12 2.96
CA THR A 139 -19.85 16.98 3.11
C THR A 139 -20.22 16.30 4.42
N GLU A 140 -19.51 15.24 4.83
CA GLU A 140 -19.68 14.59 6.13
C GLU A 140 -19.43 15.56 7.30
N LEU A 141 -18.34 16.34 7.23
CA LEU A 141 -18.05 17.37 8.23
C LEU A 141 -19.11 18.47 8.25
N SER A 142 -19.64 18.84 7.09
CA SER A 142 -20.68 19.86 6.97
C SER A 142 -21.99 19.40 7.60
N GLN A 143 -22.40 18.15 7.34
CA GLN A 143 -23.57 17.54 7.98
C GLN A 143 -23.41 17.46 9.49
N ARG A 144 -22.22 17.10 9.98
CA ARG A 144 -21.94 16.98 11.42
C ARG A 144 -21.90 18.32 12.14
N LYS A 145 -21.34 19.35 11.51
CA LYS A 145 -21.16 20.69 12.12
C LYS A 145 -22.31 21.65 11.81
N GLY A 146 -23.19 21.32 10.87
CA GLY A 146 -24.26 22.20 10.40
C GLY A 146 -23.78 23.46 9.67
N GLN A 147 -22.52 23.49 9.26
CA GLN A 147 -21.87 24.62 8.56
C GLN A 147 -21.22 24.10 7.28
N THR A 148 -21.31 24.84 6.18
CA THR A 148 -20.65 24.47 4.92
C THR A 148 -19.13 24.56 5.09
N VAL A 149 -18.47 23.41 5.08
CA VAL A 149 -17.01 23.28 5.07
C VAL A 149 -16.56 23.06 3.63
N GLU A 150 -15.60 23.85 3.15
CA GLU A 150 -15.04 23.66 1.82
C GLU A 150 -14.13 22.41 1.75
N PRO A 151 -14.09 21.71 0.61
CA PRO A 151 -13.20 20.57 0.41
C PRO A 151 -11.74 20.96 0.54
N ALA A 152 -10.94 20.10 1.17
CA ALA A 152 -9.51 20.28 1.28
C ALA A 152 -8.86 20.23 -0.11
N ASP A 153 -8.05 21.24 -0.44
CA ASP A 153 -7.27 21.24 -1.69
C ASP A 153 -6.04 20.34 -1.53
N VAL A 154 -6.22 19.06 -1.86
CA VAL A 154 -5.14 18.07 -1.79
C VAL A 154 -4.40 18.05 -3.12
N GLN A 155 -3.16 18.53 -3.09
CA GLN A 155 -2.25 18.54 -4.24
C GLN A 155 -1.16 17.49 -4.06
N PHE A 156 -0.74 16.87 -5.17
CA PHE A 156 0.39 15.95 -5.16
C PHE A 156 1.69 16.72 -5.39
N GLU A 157 2.52 16.81 -4.34
CA GLU A 157 3.85 17.41 -4.44
C GLU A 157 4.88 16.37 -4.89
N ASN A 158 5.68 16.74 -5.87
CA ASN A 158 6.78 15.90 -6.34
C ASN A 158 7.95 15.98 -5.35
N VAL A 159 8.73 14.90 -5.24
CA VAL A 159 9.95 14.85 -4.41
C VAL A 159 10.85 16.05 -4.72
N SER A 160 11.30 16.73 -3.67
CA SER A 160 12.11 17.95 -3.75
C SER A 160 13.46 17.69 -4.43
N LYS A 161 14.10 18.76 -4.93
CA LYS A 161 15.44 18.64 -5.55
C LYS A 161 16.50 18.19 -4.53
N GLU A 162 16.35 18.60 -3.27
CA GLU A 162 17.25 18.24 -2.18
C GLU A 162 17.12 16.76 -1.81
N GLU A 163 15.90 16.25 -1.68
CA GLU A 163 15.69 14.82 -1.43
C GLU A 163 16.18 13.96 -2.60
N LYS A 164 15.98 14.41 -3.85
CA LYS A 164 16.53 13.74 -5.03
C LYS A 164 18.05 13.69 -4.99
N SER A 165 18.71 14.80 -4.65
CA SER A 165 20.16 14.85 -4.59
C SER A 165 20.71 13.97 -3.46
N HIS A 166 20.06 13.98 -2.29
CA HIS A 166 20.39 13.13 -1.15
C HIS A 166 20.24 11.64 -1.46
N MET A 167 19.19 11.27 -2.20
CA MET A 167 18.97 9.89 -2.63
C MET A 167 20.06 9.43 -3.61
N ILE A 168 20.44 10.29 -4.56
CA ILE A 168 21.54 10.00 -5.49
C ILE A 168 22.88 9.91 -4.74
N SER A 169 23.14 10.81 -3.78
CA SER A 169 24.41 10.80 -3.04
C SER A 169 24.55 9.55 -2.17
N SER A 170 23.49 9.17 -1.46
CA SER A 170 23.50 7.99 -0.60
C SER A 170 23.50 6.67 -1.37
N LEU A 171 22.58 6.48 -2.32
CA LEU A 171 22.38 5.19 -3.00
C LEU A 171 23.37 4.93 -4.14
N ILE A 172 23.73 5.97 -4.90
CA ILE A 172 24.59 5.81 -6.09
C ILE A 172 26.04 6.13 -5.74
N ARG A 173 26.28 7.29 -5.09
CA ARG A 173 27.66 7.74 -4.81
C ARG A 173 28.25 7.12 -3.55
N GLY A 174 27.43 6.47 -2.71
CA GLY A 174 27.88 5.94 -1.42
C GLY A 174 28.37 7.03 -0.46
N ALA A 175 27.85 8.25 -0.60
CA ALA A 175 28.11 9.34 0.33
C ALA A 175 27.20 9.16 1.55
N TYR A 176 27.65 8.32 2.48
CA TYR A 176 26.95 8.05 3.74
C TYR A 176 27.24 9.13 4.78
N ASP A 177 26.23 9.42 5.61
CA ASP A 177 26.40 10.33 6.72
C ASP A 177 27.46 9.82 7.70
N GLN A 178 28.32 10.72 8.15
CA GLN A 178 29.18 10.47 9.29
C GLN A 178 28.46 10.97 10.54
N PRO A 179 27.86 10.08 11.34
CA PRO A 179 26.94 10.47 12.40
C PRO A 179 27.65 11.22 13.54
N PHE A 180 28.96 11.02 13.69
CA PHE A 180 29.73 11.61 14.75
C PHE A 180 31.09 12.08 14.22
N LYS A 181 31.44 13.34 14.48
CA LYS A 181 32.76 13.90 14.15
C LYS A 181 33.64 13.80 15.38
N LEU A 182 34.78 13.15 15.22
CA LEU A 182 35.76 12.97 16.27
C LEU A 182 37.02 13.79 15.92
N ASP A 183 37.60 14.49 16.90
CA ASP A 183 38.83 15.25 16.67
C ASP A 183 39.98 14.35 16.20
N ALA A 184 40.88 14.90 15.38
CA ALA A 184 42.04 14.17 14.88
C ALA A 184 42.91 13.60 16.02
N ASP A 185 42.94 14.28 17.16
CA ASP A 185 43.71 13.91 18.36
C ASP A 185 42.95 12.96 19.31
N ALA A 186 41.75 12.53 18.96
CA ALA A 186 40.97 11.65 19.82
C ALA A 186 41.59 10.25 19.95
N SER A 187 41.31 9.62 21.10
CA SER A 187 41.81 8.29 21.45
C SER A 187 41.55 7.26 20.34
N PRO A 188 42.52 6.39 20.01
CA PRO A 188 42.34 5.31 19.05
C PRO A 188 41.14 4.39 19.36
N ILE A 189 40.80 4.25 20.64
CA ILE A 189 39.65 3.45 21.08
C ILE A 189 38.34 4.07 20.57
N LEU A 190 38.18 5.39 20.71
CA LEU A 190 37.00 6.11 20.22
C LEU A 190 36.88 6.03 18.70
N LYS A 191 38.01 6.08 17.98
CA LYS A 191 38.05 5.91 16.52
C LYS A 191 37.60 4.50 16.10
N ASN A 192 38.07 3.47 16.79
CA ASN A 192 37.67 2.08 16.51
C ASN A 192 36.19 1.83 16.81
N VAL A 193 35.70 2.35 17.94
CA VAL A 193 34.28 2.25 18.30
C VAL A 193 33.42 2.94 17.25
N LEU A 194 33.74 4.18 16.89
CA LEU A 194 33.00 4.92 15.87
C LEU A 194 32.99 4.17 14.52
N ARG A 195 34.13 3.62 14.10
CA ARG A 195 34.22 2.81 12.87
C ARG A 195 33.30 1.58 12.91
N ASN A 196 33.24 0.89 14.06
CA ASN A 196 32.39 -0.29 14.21
C ASN A 196 30.90 0.09 14.21
N LEU A 197 30.54 1.23 14.81
CA LEU A 197 29.17 1.74 14.80
C LEU A 197 28.76 2.22 13.41
N SER A 198 29.63 2.94 12.70
CA SER A 198 29.34 3.46 11.36
C SER A 198 29.19 2.38 10.30
N ASN A 199 29.91 1.26 10.46
CA ASN A 199 29.85 0.14 9.51
C ASN A 199 28.73 -0.86 9.84
N ASN A 200 27.94 -0.60 10.88
CA ASN A 200 26.89 -1.50 11.33
C ASN A 200 25.51 -0.95 10.91
N HIS A 201 24.79 -1.70 10.09
CA HIS A 201 23.43 -1.33 9.67
C HIS A 201 22.39 -1.33 10.80
N THR A 202 22.64 -2.03 11.91
CA THR A 202 21.75 -2.02 13.07
C THR A 202 21.87 -0.72 13.88
N TYR A 203 23.02 -0.03 13.82
CA TYR A 203 23.21 1.23 14.51
C TYR A 203 22.93 2.41 13.58
N HIS A 204 21.74 2.99 13.72
CA HIS A 204 21.40 4.22 13.02
C HIS A 204 22.22 5.43 13.53
N THR A 205 22.15 6.52 12.77
CA THR A 205 22.90 7.76 13.05
C THR A 205 22.62 8.30 14.45
N GLU A 206 21.36 8.33 14.86
CA GLU A 206 20.91 8.76 16.19
C GLU A 206 21.48 7.88 17.31
N HIS A 207 21.42 6.55 17.15
CA HIS A 207 21.96 5.61 18.13
C HIS A 207 23.47 5.73 18.28
N THR A 208 24.17 5.95 17.16
CA THR A 208 25.62 6.19 17.17
C THR A 208 25.96 7.47 17.92
N GLN A 209 25.20 8.54 17.71
CA GLN A 209 25.38 9.80 18.44
C GLN A 209 25.13 9.65 19.94
N GLN A 210 24.03 9.00 20.32
CA GLN A 210 23.70 8.74 21.73
C GLN A 210 24.78 7.90 22.42
N PHE A 211 25.22 6.82 21.76
CA PHE A 211 26.25 5.94 22.30
C PHE A 211 27.59 6.67 22.45
N MET A 212 28.06 7.37 21.41
CA MET A 212 29.32 8.10 21.46
C MET A 212 29.28 9.23 22.47
N GLY A 213 28.16 9.94 22.59
CA GLY A 213 27.94 10.96 23.60
C GLY A 213 28.04 10.40 25.03
N SER A 214 27.36 9.30 25.31
CA SER A 214 27.44 8.60 26.60
C SER A 214 28.84 8.08 26.89
N LEU A 215 29.51 7.48 25.89
CA LEU A 215 30.86 6.96 26.03
C LEU A 215 31.85 8.07 26.39
N MET A 216 31.79 9.21 25.69
CA MET A 216 32.68 10.34 25.94
C MET A 216 32.44 11.00 27.31
N GLN A 217 31.20 11.04 27.78
CA GLN A 217 30.87 11.54 29.13
C GLN A 217 31.40 10.61 30.24
N ASN A 218 31.35 9.30 30.03
CA ASN A 218 31.72 8.30 31.03
C ASN A 218 33.21 7.88 30.95
N LEU A 219 33.94 8.33 29.93
CA LEU A 219 35.37 8.08 29.80
C LEU A 219 36.14 8.79 30.91
N PRO A 220 37.03 8.10 31.65
CA PRO A 220 37.84 8.69 32.71
C PRO A 220 38.98 9.56 32.13
N LEU A 221 38.65 10.62 31.39
CA LEU A 221 39.65 11.48 30.74
C LEU A 221 40.04 12.73 31.53
N LYS A 222 39.53 12.94 32.76
CA LYS A 222 39.98 14.06 33.62
C LYS A 222 39.97 13.72 35.12
N LYS A 223 40.88 12.86 35.60
CA LYS A 223 41.33 12.85 37.03
C LYS A 223 42.83 12.58 37.23
N ALA A 224 43.68 12.77 36.21
CA ALA A 224 45.12 12.49 36.29
C ALA A 224 46.04 13.74 36.29
N LYS A 225 45.53 14.93 36.68
CA LYS A 225 46.37 16.12 36.91
C LYS A 225 45.93 16.88 38.16
N ALA A 226 45.94 16.21 39.32
CA ALA A 226 45.78 16.87 40.61
C ALA A 226 46.51 16.13 41.74
N LYS A 227 47.69 15.55 41.48
CA LYS A 227 48.61 15.01 42.51
C LYS A 227 50.05 15.02 41.97
N ALA A 228 50.57 16.21 41.67
CA ALA A 228 52.00 16.41 41.44
C ALA A 228 52.37 17.87 41.79
N LYS A 229 52.07 18.26 43.04
CA LYS A 229 52.64 19.43 43.72
C LYS A 229 52.24 19.38 45.20
N SER A 230 52.99 18.64 45.99
CA SER A 230 53.23 18.91 47.43
C SER A 230 54.01 17.74 48.04
N ALA A 231 55.04 18.10 48.80
CA ALA A 231 56.04 17.28 49.51
C ALA A 231 57.24 16.85 48.65
#